data_AF-A0A645JJ20-F1
#
_entry.id   AF-A0A645JJ20-F1
#
_cell.length_a   1.000
_cell.length_b   1.000
_cell.length_c   1.000
_cell.angle_alpha   90.00
_cell.angle_beta   90.00
_cell.angle_gamma   90.00
#
_symmetry.space_group_name_H-M   'P 1'
#
loop_
_entity.id
_entity.type
_entity.pdbx_description
1 polymer ?
#
loop_
_entity_poly.entity_id
_entity_poly.type
_entity_poly.pdbx_seq_one_letter_code
_entity_poly.pdbx_strand_id
1 'polypeptide(L)'
;MYDYTGSIQWPKMAVNYTAKTQFLFRINKGVLDINTDSANLLNKFTPENERRIPFKNMIYVGDGLTDVPCMKLVKSYGGQSIPVYNPHSGKESAQQLLDDNRVSFIAPAEYQKNSEIEQIVHTIMRKIKAVDELESFQ
;
A
#
# COMPACT_ATOMS: atom_id res chain seq x y z
N MET A 1 -7.12 -22.26 0.71
CA MET A 1 -8.10 -23.33 0.42
C MET A 1 -8.92 -23.50 1.68
N TYR A 2 -10.24 -23.60 1.53
CA TYR A 2 -11.16 -23.77 2.65
C TYR A 2 -11.75 -25.18 2.60
N ASP A 3 -12.07 -25.77 3.75
CA ASP A 3 -12.86 -27.01 3.79
C ASP A 3 -14.37 -26.74 3.61
N TYR A 4 -15.17 -27.81 3.70
CA TYR A 4 -16.64 -27.75 3.57
C TYR A 4 -17.33 -26.95 4.69
N THR A 5 -16.63 -26.65 5.79
CA THR A 5 -17.12 -25.81 6.89
C THR A 5 -16.72 -24.34 6.70
N GLY A 6 -15.91 -24.02 5.69
CA GLY A 6 -15.35 -22.70 5.48
C GLY A 6 -14.10 -22.40 6.31
N SER A 7 -13.47 -23.40 6.95
CA SER A 7 -12.24 -23.21 7.73
C SER A 7 -11.01 -23.19 6.83
N ILE A 8 -10.00 -22.36 7.16
CA ILE A 8 -8.76 -22.23 6.39
C ILE A 8 -7.93 -23.52 6.53
N GLN A 9 -7.68 -24.20 5.41
CA GLN A 9 -6.87 -25.43 5.36
C GLN A 9 -5.44 -25.18 4.87
N TRP A 10 -5.26 -24.27 3.91
CA TRP A 10 -3.95 -24.00 3.31
C TRP A 10 -3.87 -22.58 2.71
N PRO A 11 -2.71 -21.90 2.73
CA PRO A 11 -2.52 -20.66 1.97
C PRO A 11 -2.82 -20.87 0.48
N LYS A 12 -3.58 -19.97 -0.12
CA LYS A 12 -3.90 -20.04 -1.56
C LYS A 12 -2.67 -19.75 -2.43
N MET A 13 -1.80 -18.84 -1.97
CA MET A 13 -0.63 -18.40 -2.72
C MET A 13 0.36 -17.69 -1.78
N ALA A 14 1.65 -17.95 -1.97
CA ALA A 14 2.71 -17.19 -1.31
C ALA A 14 3.06 -15.95 -2.14
N VAL A 15 3.18 -14.79 -1.49
CA VAL A 15 3.53 -13.51 -2.12
C VAL A 15 4.91 -13.10 -1.63
N ASN A 16 5.89 -13.04 -2.54
CA ASN A 16 7.24 -12.56 -2.24
C ASN A 16 7.39 -11.05 -2.51
N TYR A 17 8.56 -10.49 -2.18
CA TYR A 17 8.83 -9.05 -2.33
C TYR A 17 8.60 -8.53 -3.76
N THR A 18 8.92 -9.31 -4.80
CA THR A 18 8.66 -8.95 -6.20
C THR A 18 7.17 -8.99 -6.54
N ALA A 19 6.47 -10.00 -6.05
CA ALA A 19 5.05 -10.18 -6.28
C ALA A 19 4.21 -9.08 -5.61
N LYS A 20 4.60 -8.57 -4.42
CA LYS A 20 3.90 -7.47 -3.74
C LYS A 20 3.72 -6.25 -4.65
N THR A 21 4.78 -5.87 -5.38
CA THR A 21 4.74 -4.78 -6.36
C THR A 21 3.72 -5.06 -7.47
N GLN A 22 3.65 -6.30 -7.97
CA GLN A 22 2.65 -6.71 -8.95
C GLN A 22 1.23 -6.53 -8.40
N PHE A 23 0.99 -6.89 -7.13
CA PHE A 23 -0.31 -6.71 -6.48
C PHE A 23 -0.74 -5.25 -6.38
N LEU A 24 0.19 -4.33 -6.16
CA LEU A 24 -0.11 -2.90 -6.19
C LEU A 24 -0.62 -2.45 -7.56
N PHE A 25 0.04 -2.89 -8.65
CA PHE A 25 -0.44 -2.60 -10.00
C PHE A 25 -1.78 -3.27 -10.32
N ARG A 26 -2.04 -4.46 -9.77
CA ARG A 26 -3.33 -5.15 -9.90
C ARG A 26 -4.46 -4.36 -9.25
N ILE A 27 -4.27 -3.85 -8.03
CA ILE A 27 -5.23 -2.97 -7.35
C ILE A 27 -5.40 -1.67 -8.15
N ASN A 28 -4.29 -1.08 -8.57
CA ASN A 28 -4.27 0.17 -9.33
C ASN A 28 -5.09 0.08 -10.62
N LYS A 29 -4.91 -0.99 -11.40
CA LYS A 29 -5.60 -1.22 -12.68
C LYS A 29 -6.94 -1.96 -12.53
N GLY A 30 -7.28 -2.46 -11.36
CA GLY A 30 -8.50 -3.24 -11.10
C GLY A 30 -8.47 -4.69 -11.59
N VAL A 31 -7.29 -5.27 -11.82
CA VAL A 31 -7.09 -6.64 -12.32
C VAL A 31 -6.91 -7.61 -11.14
N LEU A 32 -8.01 -7.99 -10.50
CA LEU A 32 -8.00 -8.77 -9.24
C LEU A 32 -7.83 -10.28 -9.44
N ASP A 33 -8.21 -10.81 -10.60
CA ASP A 33 -8.03 -12.22 -10.92
C ASP A 33 -6.56 -12.56 -11.14
N ILE A 34 -6.15 -13.75 -10.71
CA ILE A 34 -4.78 -14.24 -10.82
C ILE A 34 -4.77 -15.45 -11.75
N ASN A 35 -4.79 -15.19 -13.05
CA ASN A 35 -4.72 -16.19 -14.11
C ASN A 35 -3.92 -15.66 -15.31
N THR A 36 -3.67 -16.50 -16.32
CA THR A 36 -2.88 -16.14 -17.51
C THR A 36 -3.46 -14.93 -18.25
N ASP A 37 -4.79 -14.88 -18.42
CA ASP A 37 -5.47 -13.81 -19.17
C ASP A 37 -5.35 -12.46 -18.45
N SER A 38 -5.41 -12.48 -17.11
CA SER A 38 -5.24 -11.29 -16.27
C SER A 38 -3.84 -10.67 -16.40
N ALA A 39 -2.81 -11.45 -16.73
CA ALA A 39 -1.45 -10.95 -16.86
C ALA A 39 -1.32 -10.00 -18.07
N ASN A 40 -2.01 -10.31 -19.17
CA ASN A 40 -2.05 -9.44 -20.35
C ASN A 40 -2.73 -8.10 -20.04
N LEU A 41 -3.86 -8.14 -19.33
CA LEU A 41 -4.56 -6.94 -18.88
C LEU A 41 -3.71 -6.10 -17.93
N LEU A 42 -2.98 -6.74 -17.02
CA LEU A 42 -2.06 -6.06 -16.11
C LEU A 42 -0.89 -5.40 -16.84
N ASN A 43 -0.35 -6.03 -17.87
CA ASN A 43 0.78 -5.51 -18.64
C ASN A 43 0.39 -4.44 -19.66
N LYS A 44 -0.88 -4.38 -20.06
CA LYS A 44 -1.39 -3.32 -20.96
C LYS A 44 -1.19 -1.94 -20.33
N PHE A 45 -0.76 -0.97 -21.13
CA PHE A 45 -0.71 0.43 -20.69
C PHE A 45 -2.12 0.92 -20.34
N THR A 46 -2.23 1.59 -19.19
CA THR A 46 -3.48 2.18 -18.69
C THR A 46 -3.18 3.62 -18.27
N PRO A 47 -3.75 4.61 -18.95
CA PRO A 47 -3.70 6.03 -18.56
C PRO A 47 -4.11 6.22 -17.11
N GLU A 48 -3.57 7.23 -16.43
CA GLU A 48 -3.80 7.39 -14.98
C GLU A 48 -5.26 7.65 -14.61
N ASN A 49 -5.98 8.41 -15.44
CA ASN A 49 -7.40 8.71 -15.31
C ASN A 49 -8.31 7.51 -15.57
N GLU A 50 -7.81 6.45 -16.20
CA GLU A 50 -8.56 5.20 -16.44
C GLU A 50 -8.26 4.13 -15.39
N ARG A 51 -7.32 4.38 -14.47
CA ARG A 51 -6.97 3.43 -13.41
C ARG A 51 -8.07 3.40 -12.37
N ARG A 52 -8.47 2.18 -11.97
CA ARG A 52 -9.49 1.97 -10.94
C ARG A 52 -9.16 2.70 -9.63
N ILE A 53 -7.93 2.60 -9.15
CA ILE A 53 -7.44 3.28 -7.94
C ILE A 53 -6.08 3.90 -8.25
N PRO A 54 -5.97 5.22 -8.51
CA PRO A 54 -4.70 5.89 -8.69
C PRO A 54 -3.78 5.71 -7.48
N PHE A 55 -2.46 5.64 -7.70
CA PHE A 55 -1.48 5.49 -6.61
C PHE A 55 -1.50 6.67 -5.63
N LYS A 56 -1.80 7.89 -6.11
CA LYS A 56 -2.00 9.07 -5.26
C LYS A 56 -3.09 8.89 -4.20
N ASN A 57 -4.01 7.96 -4.42
CA ASN A 57 -5.11 7.61 -3.52
C ASN A 57 -4.80 6.36 -2.67
N MET A 58 -3.55 5.87 -2.65
CA MET A 58 -3.14 4.71 -1.88
C MET A 58 -2.36 5.10 -0.62
N ILE A 59 -2.64 4.38 0.46
CA ILE A 59 -1.86 4.38 1.70
C ILE A 59 -1.23 2.98 1.83
N TYR A 60 0.09 2.90 1.82
CA TYR A 60 0.82 1.65 2.03
C TYR A 60 1.32 1.58 3.47
N VAL A 61 0.92 0.54 4.20
CA VAL A 61 1.42 0.24 5.55
C VAL A 61 2.21 -1.06 5.47
N GLY A 62 3.45 -1.06 5.96
CA GLY A 62 4.31 -2.24 5.91
C GLY A 62 5.43 -2.20 6.93
N ASP A 63 6.09 -3.34 7.15
CA ASP A 63 7.11 -3.51 8.17
C ASP A 63 8.52 -3.62 7.54
N GLY A 64 9.33 -2.59 7.79
CA GLY A 64 10.77 -2.64 7.57
C GLY A 64 11.25 -2.79 6.11
N LEU A 65 12.38 -3.49 5.96
CA LEU A 65 13.20 -3.46 4.74
C LEU A 65 12.61 -4.22 3.55
N THR A 66 11.77 -5.25 3.79
CA THR A 66 11.25 -6.10 2.72
C THR A 66 10.26 -5.37 1.80
N ASP A 67 9.65 -4.30 2.32
CA ASP A 67 8.63 -3.53 1.63
C ASP A 67 9.14 -2.23 1.02
N VAL A 68 10.45 -1.97 1.13
CA VAL A 68 11.09 -0.76 0.57
C VAL A 68 10.75 -0.54 -0.89
N PRO A 69 10.74 -1.56 -1.79
CA PRO A 69 10.33 -1.35 -3.18
C PRO A 69 8.88 -0.88 -3.31
N CYS A 70 7.96 -1.45 -2.54
CA CYS A 70 6.54 -1.09 -2.55
C CYS A 70 6.32 0.32 -1.99
N MET A 71 6.96 0.63 -0.87
CA MET A 71 6.87 1.94 -0.23
C MET A 71 7.41 3.05 -1.14
N LYS A 72 8.56 2.82 -1.80
CA LYS A 72 9.10 3.73 -2.80
C LYS A 72 8.17 3.88 -3.99
N LEU A 73 7.63 2.79 -4.53
CA LEU A 73 6.70 2.82 -5.66
C LEU A 73 5.50 3.72 -5.33
N VAL A 74 4.81 3.45 -4.23
CA VAL A 74 3.61 4.21 -3.84
C VAL A 74 3.95 5.69 -3.65
N LYS A 75 5.05 6.01 -2.97
CA LYS A 75 5.52 7.39 -2.76
C LYS A 75 5.85 8.11 -4.07
N SER A 76 6.56 7.45 -4.99
CA SER A 76 6.96 8.02 -6.28
C SER A 76 5.76 8.37 -7.19
N TYR A 77 4.63 7.68 -7.03
CA TYR A 77 3.39 7.97 -7.75
C TYR A 77 2.38 8.79 -6.91
N GLY A 78 2.87 9.55 -5.93
CA GLY A 78 2.08 10.52 -5.16
C GLY A 78 1.30 9.95 -3.96
N GLY A 79 1.29 8.63 -3.80
CA GLY A 79 0.69 7.96 -2.64
C GLY A 79 1.52 8.17 -1.37
N GLN A 80 1.05 7.60 -0.26
CA GLN A 80 1.72 7.74 1.03
C GLN A 80 2.09 6.38 1.61
N SER A 81 3.30 6.29 2.17
CA SER A 81 3.82 5.05 2.76
C SER A 81 4.16 5.28 4.23
N ILE A 82 3.71 4.36 5.08
CA ILE A 82 3.83 4.39 6.55
C ILE A 82 4.49 3.08 7.01
N PRO A 83 5.83 3.01 7.07
CA PRO A 83 6.50 1.97 7.82
C PRO A 83 6.05 1.94 9.27
N VAL A 84 5.69 0.74 9.71
CA VAL A 84 5.40 0.48 11.12
C VAL A 84 6.57 -0.23 11.78
N TYR A 85 6.81 0.09 13.06
CA TYR A 85 7.83 -0.56 13.87
C TYR A 85 7.22 -1.08 15.18
N ASN A 86 7.81 -2.14 15.74
CA ASN A 86 7.42 -2.60 17.07
C ASN A 86 8.03 -1.65 18.11
N PRO A 87 7.22 -0.97 18.95
CA PRO A 87 7.72 -0.07 19.99
C PRO A 87 8.71 -0.75 20.95
N HIS A 88 8.53 -2.05 21.19
CA HIS A 88 9.37 -2.84 22.09
C HIS A 88 10.69 -3.30 21.47
N SER A 89 10.78 -3.33 20.13
CA SER A 89 11.97 -3.82 19.40
C SER A 89 12.84 -2.69 18.85
N GLY A 90 12.41 -1.43 18.98
CA GLY A 90 13.12 -0.24 18.52
C GLY A 90 12.64 0.29 17.16
N LYS A 91 12.97 1.56 16.90
CA LYS A 91 12.53 2.35 15.73
C LYS A 91 13.60 2.49 14.65
N GLU A 92 14.83 2.05 14.91
CA GLU A 92 16.02 2.37 14.12
C GLU A 92 15.87 2.05 12.62
N SER A 93 15.34 0.88 12.28
CA SER A 93 15.13 0.47 10.89
C SER A 93 14.09 1.35 10.17
N ALA A 94 13.00 1.71 10.84
CA ALA A 94 12.00 2.62 10.30
C ALA A 94 12.55 4.05 10.19
N GLN A 95 13.34 4.49 11.16
CA GLN A 95 13.97 5.82 11.15
C GLN A 95 14.95 5.97 9.97
N GLN A 96 15.80 4.97 9.72
CA GLN A 96 16.69 4.96 8.56
C GLN A 96 15.94 5.10 7.23
N LEU A 97 14.77 4.46 7.10
CA LEU A 97 13.95 4.60 5.89
C LEU A 97 13.42 6.03 5.70
N LEU A 98 13.10 6.72 6.80
CA LEU A 98 12.68 8.11 6.78
C LEU A 98 13.85 9.02 6.40
N ASP A 99 15.01 8.81 7.00
CA ASP A 99 16.23 9.60 6.77
C ASP A 99 16.72 9.46 5.31
N ASP A 100 16.64 8.25 4.73
CA ASP A 100 16.91 7.98 3.31
C ASP A 100 15.83 8.55 2.36
N ASN A 101 14.84 9.29 2.87
CA ASN A 101 13.69 9.83 2.14
C ASN A 101 12.91 8.75 1.36
N ARG A 102 12.90 7.49 1.83
CA ARG A 102 12.22 6.37 1.14
C ARG A 102 10.74 6.28 1.45
N VAL A 103 10.30 6.91 2.54
CA VAL A 103 8.95 6.79 3.11
C VAL A 103 8.41 8.17 3.48
N SER A 104 7.12 8.30 3.73
CA SER A 104 6.50 9.60 4.05
C SER A 104 6.44 9.85 5.55
N PHE A 105 6.10 8.81 6.31
CA PHE A 105 5.90 8.85 7.76
C PHE A 105 6.37 7.54 8.37
N ILE A 106 6.52 7.48 9.68
CA ILE A 106 6.73 6.23 10.41
C ILE A 106 5.88 6.25 11.67
N ALA A 107 5.36 5.11 12.07
CA ALA A 107 4.47 5.00 13.23
C ALA A 107 4.73 3.71 14.02
N PRO A 108 4.47 3.68 15.33
CA PRO A 108 4.43 2.43 16.07
C PRO A 108 3.30 1.53 15.52
N ALA A 109 3.48 0.21 15.58
CA ALA A 109 2.50 -0.80 15.18
C ALA A 109 1.34 -0.93 16.21
N GLU A 110 0.76 0.20 16.59
CA GLU A 110 -0.31 0.32 17.59
C GLU A 110 -1.61 0.77 16.92
N TYR A 111 -2.51 -0.17 16.64
CA TYR A 111 -3.74 0.06 15.87
C TYR A 111 -4.96 0.38 16.75
N GLN A 112 -4.75 0.98 17.92
CA GLN A 112 -5.83 1.36 18.82
C GLN A 112 -6.44 2.72 18.44
N LYS A 113 -7.63 3.00 18.95
CA LYS A 113 -8.26 4.32 18.79
C LYS A 113 -7.37 5.42 19.38
N ASN A 114 -7.30 6.54 18.68
CA ASN A 114 -6.47 7.72 18.90
C ASN A 114 -4.96 7.49 18.78
N SER A 115 -4.50 6.35 18.26
CA SER A 115 -3.08 6.09 18.07
C SER A 115 -2.47 6.97 16.96
N GLU A 116 -1.14 7.07 16.96
CA GLU A 116 -0.40 7.86 15.97
C GLU A 116 -0.71 7.41 14.53
N ILE A 117 -0.76 6.09 14.27
CA ILE A 117 -1.06 5.58 12.93
C ILE A 117 -2.48 5.91 12.48
N GLU A 118 -3.48 5.86 13.39
CA GLU A 118 -4.86 6.23 13.08
C GLU A 118 -4.94 7.71 12.68
N GLN A 119 -4.27 8.58 13.44
CA GLN A 119 -4.21 10.02 13.16
C GLN A 119 -3.53 10.32 11.81
N ILE A 120 -2.43 9.63 11.50
CA ILE A 120 -1.73 9.76 10.22
C ILE A 120 -2.65 9.33 9.07
N VAL A 121 -3.28 8.16 9.16
CA VAL A 121 -4.19 7.64 8.13
C VAL A 121 -5.35 8.60 7.88
N HIS A 122 -6.04 9.07 8.93
CA HIS A 122 -7.11 10.05 8.78
C HIS A 122 -6.65 11.37 8.15
N THR A 123 -5.44 11.81 8.46
CA THR A 123 -4.87 13.03 7.88
C THR A 123 -4.57 12.85 6.39
N ILE A 124 -4.04 11.70 6.00
CA ILE A 124 -3.81 11.38 4.58
C ILE A 124 -5.15 11.28 3.83
N MET A 125 -6.17 10.65 4.41
CA MET A 125 -7.50 10.59 3.80
C MET A 125 -8.10 11.97 3.58
N ARG A 126 -7.97 12.88 4.56
CA ARG A 126 -8.39 14.28 4.42
C ARG A 126 -7.63 15.00 3.31
N LYS A 127 -6.31 14.77 3.19
CA LYS A 127 -5.49 15.29 2.08
C LYS A 127 -6.00 14.78 0.73
N ILE A 128 -6.24 13.47 0.60
CA ILE A 128 -6.77 12.88 -0.65
C ILE A 128 -8.10 13.53 -1.03
N LYS A 129 -9.03 13.64 -0.08
CA LYS A 129 -10.33 14.30 -0.30
C LYS A 129 -10.16 15.74 -0.78
N ALA A 130 -9.29 16.52 -0.14
CA ALA A 130 -9.07 17.91 -0.53
C ALA A 130 -8.47 18.04 -1.94
N VAL A 131 -7.57 17.13 -2.34
CA VAL A 131 -7.02 17.10 -3.71
C VAL A 131 -8.10 16.72 -4.73
N ASP A 132 -8.92 15.72 -4.43
CA ASP A 132 -10.03 15.29 -5.29
C ASP A 132 -11.07 16.42 -5.48
N GLU A 133 -11.40 17.14 -4.39
CA GLU A 133 -12.26 18.33 -4.44
C GLU A 133 -11.65 19.44 -5.32
N LEU A 134 -10.33 19.68 -5.22
CA LEU A 134 -9.64 20.65 -6.07
C LEU A 134 -9.69 20.29 -7.57
N GLU A 135 -9.57 19.00 -7.90
CA GLU A 135 -9.68 18.50 -9.28
C GLU A 135 -11.08 18.73 -9.87
N SER A 136 -12.14 18.78 -9.04
CA SER A 136 -13.50 19.07 -9.52
C SER A 136 -13.75 20.51 -9.99
N PHE A 137 -12.82 21.43 -9.70
CA PHE A 137 -12.90 22.83 -10.15
C PHE A 137 -12.15 23.10 -11.46
N GLN A 138 -11.47 22.10 -12.03
CA GLN A 138 -10.73 22.19 -13.29
C GLN A 138 -11.55 21.62 -14.46
#